data_AF-A0A7R9ZLY5-F1
#
_entry.id   AF-A0A7R9ZLY5-F1
#
_cell.length_a   1.000
_cell.length_b   1.000
_cell.length_c   1.000
_cell.angle_alpha   90.00
_cell.angle_beta   90.00
_cell.angle_gamma   90.00
#
_symmetry.space_group_name_H-M   'P 1'
#
loop_
_entity.id
_entity.type
_entity.pdbx_description
1 polymer ?
#
loop_
_entity_poly.entity_id
_entity_poly.type
_entity_poly.pdbx_seq_one_letter_code
_entity_poly.pdbx_strand_id
1 'polypeptide(L)'
;SLKSKGLCCCRWLRSEIRTHKLTSSSSLSLSLSLSLSPPLRTMAVIGLKGKRQGASGSTSPTSMVMISILIGIVLLQFCFPMRNDDIQSVDKAVASQARVVGQSAVEVPYDPLAIPAGRAQPLPSIRTTKEEEQQIVRKQYGGKGDKAHLGGFTELDLMGVSPRTWKFMVEYMGIKSMVDVGCGKGTSTSWFHDHGVDALCVEGSHDAVLANVLPNKDTHLVEHDFSRGPYWPDKLYDAVWAVEFLEHVGRNYQHNYIPIFRKAAYLFVTHSTWSGWHHVEVHDSQWWIARMESMGFKYSEELTQMVQKVAGTENKDKQLRAPNGAQYNAQHVWLHMLVFINPVVAARPEFARLMSQDGCASGRLKLRPCTEEGESKLPPEYEPIHLTPEMDEVWERRIFGKTTAEYEKEKLAAAEAQ
;
A
#
# COMPACT_ATOMS: atom_id res chain seq x y z
N SER A 1 -36.11 36.53 -20.93
CA SER A 1 -35.52 37.00 -22.20
C SER A 1 -34.00 36.79 -22.10
N LEU A 2 -33.45 35.62 -22.45
CA LEU A 2 -32.86 35.28 -23.78
C LEU A 2 -31.81 36.35 -24.20
N LYS A 3 -30.51 36.12 -24.39
CA LYS A 3 -29.73 35.07 -25.09
C LYS A 3 -28.23 35.32 -24.78
N SER A 4 -27.41 34.34 -24.36
CA SER A 4 -26.61 33.39 -25.16
C SER A 4 -25.58 34.00 -26.14
N LYS A 5 -24.29 33.63 -25.97
CA LYS A 5 -23.23 33.27 -26.95
C LYS A 5 -21.90 33.24 -26.15
N GLY A 6 -21.10 32.17 -26.04
CA GLY A 6 -20.97 30.97 -26.83
C GLY A 6 -19.93 31.16 -27.95
N LEU A 7 -18.65 30.88 -27.67
CA LEU A 7 -17.69 30.44 -28.68
C LEU A 7 -16.50 29.71 -28.06
N CYS A 8 -16.29 28.52 -28.62
CA CYS A 8 -15.31 27.50 -28.30
C CYS A 8 -14.20 27.55 -29.37
N CYS A 9 -12.94 27.29 -29.03
CA CYS A 9 -12.01 26.62 -29.94
C CYS A 9 -10.84 25.96 -29.18
N CYS A 10 -10.76 24.63 -29.29
CA CYS A 10 -9.59 23.82 -28.99
C CYS A 10 -8.46 24.07 -30.01
N ARG A 11 -7.19 24.04 -29.58
CA ARG A 11 -6.11 23.35 -30.32
C ARG A 11 -4.82 23.14 -29.51
N TRP A 12 -4.51 21.85 -29.34
CA TRP A 12 -3.24 21.16 -29.63
C TRP A 12 -2.01 21.22 -28.71
N LEU A 13 -1.53 19.99 -28.44
CA LEU A 13 -0.21 19.59 -27.93
C LEU A 13 0.96 20.13 -28.75
N ARG A 14 2.09 20.39 -28.06
CA ARG A 14 3.49 20.05 -28.43
C ARG A 14 4.34 20.18 -27.16
N SER A 15 4.83 19.08 -26.58
CA SER A 15 6.21 18.58 -26.74
C SER A 15 7.28 19.67 -26.73
N GLU A 16 7.99 19.81 -25.61
CA GLU A 16 9.26 20.52 -25.58
C GLU A 16 10.34 19.63 -24.96
N ILE A 17 11.15 19.09 -25.86
CA ILE A 17 12.45 18.47 -25.61
C ILE A 17 13.39 19.60 -25.20
N ARG A 18 13.84 19.62 -23.93
CA ARG A 18 14.96 20.48 -23.52
C ARG A 18 16.28 19.80 -23.86
N THR A 19 16.92 20.32 -24.89
CA THR A 19 18.34 20.14 -25.18
C THR A 19 19.16 20.92 -24.16
N HIS A 20 19.91 20.22 -23.29
CA HIS A 20 20.95 20.85 -22.48
C HIS A 20 22.22 21.00 -23.32
N LYS A 21 22.61 22.26 -23.53
CA LYS A 21 23.91 22.66 -24.06
C LYS A 21 25.01 22.28 -23.06
N LEU A 22 25.99 21.54 -23.56
CA LEU A 22 27.30 21.32 -22.95
C LEU A 22 28.07 22.65 -22.88
N THR A 23 28.56 22.99 -21.69
CA THR A 23 29.66 23.94 -21.50
C THR A 23 30.89 23.17 -21.03
N SER A 24 31.96 23.36 -21.81
CA SER A 24 33.30 22.84 -21.63
C SER A 24 34.01 23.41 -20.40
N SER A 25 34.75 22.58 -19.67
CA SER A 25 36.07 22.96 -19.14
C SER A 25 36.91 21.76 -18.71
N SER A 26 38.17 21.81 -19.17
CA SER A 26 39.41 21.33 -18.55
C SER A 26 39.61 19.85 -18.21
N SER A 27 40.37 19.23 -19.11
CA SER A 27 41.38 18.18 -18.93
C SER A 27 42.05 18.05 -17.56
N LEU A 28 42.14 16.82 -17.07
CA LEU A 28 43.29 16.30 -16.32
C LEU A 28 43.44 14.80 -16.64
N SER A 29 44.57 14.48 -17.26
CA SER A 29 44.99 13.15 -17.69
C SER A 29 45.53 12.36 -16.50
N LEU A 30 45.04 11.14 -16.29
CA LEU A 30 45.85 10.08 -15.68
C LEU A 30 45.60 8.75 -16.39
N SER A 31 46.70 8.21 -16.88
CA SER A 31 46.90 6.99 -17.65
C SER A 31 46.52 5.74 -16.87
N LEU A 32 45.70 4.87 -17.46
CA LEU A 32 45.60 3.46 -17.11
C LEU A 32 45.85 2.61 -18.36
N SER A 33 46.82 1.72 -18.23
CA SER A 33 47.35 0.82 -19.26
C SER A 33 46.36 -0.31 -19.58
N LEU A 34 46.01 -0.44 -20.87
CA LEU A 34 45.34 -1.59 -21.45
C LEU A 34 46.36 -2.69 -21.79
N SER A 35 46.08 -3.90 -21.33
CA SER A 35 46.68 -5.15 -21.81
C SER A 35 45.82 -5.71 -22.94
N LEU A 36 46.45 -5.98 -24.08
CA LEU A 36 45.89 -6.60 -25.30
C LEU A 36 46.15 -8.12 -25.27
N SER A 37 45.18 -8.92 -25.73
CA SER A 37 45.26 -9.89 -26.86
C SER A 37 44.10 -10.94 -26.81
N PRO A 38 43.75 -11.68 -27.89
CA PRO A 38 42.90 -11.23 -29.00
C PRO A 38 41.85 -12.34 -29.40
N PRO A 39 41.31 -12.48 -30.64
CA PRO A 39 39.85 -12.60 -30.84
C PRO A 39 39.39 -13.91 -31.53
N LEU A 40 38.08 -14.19 -31.51
CA LEU A 40 37.47 -15.28 -32.30
C LEU A 40 36.44 -14.74 -33.31
N ARG A 41 36.91 -14.75 -34.56
CA ARG A 41 36.26 -14.99 -35.87
C ARG A 41 34.80 -14.58 -36.11
N THR A 42 34.71 -13.60 -37.01
CA THR A 42 33.65 -13.33 -37.99
C THR A 42 33.34 -14.54 -38.89
N MET A 43 32.06 -14.78 -39.19
CA MET A 43 31.65 -15.36 -40.48
C MET A 43 30.62 -14.44 -41.13
N ALA A 44 31.06 -13.78 -42.20
CA ALA A 44 30.20 -13.17 -43.19
C ALA A 44 29.87 -14.22 -44.25
N VAL A 45 28.58 -14.38 -44.58
CA VAL A 45 28.16 -15.11 -45.78
C VAL A 45 27.61 -14.12 -46.80
N ILE A 46 28.08 -14.36 -48.01
CA ILE A 46 28.02 -13.58 -49.24
C ILE A 46 26.59 -13.41 -49.75
N GLY A 47 26.28 -12.21 -50.24
CA GLY A 47 25.05 -11.91 -50.96
C GLY A 47 25.02 -12.49 -52.38
N LEU A 48 23.82 -12.87 -52.83
CA LEU A 48 23.51 -13.07 -54.23
C LEU A 48 22.37 -12.15 -54.64
N LYS A 49 22.68 -11.24 -55.57
CA LYS A 49 21.73 -10.44 -56.34
C LYS A 49 21.02 -11.34 -57.36
N GLY A 50 19.69 -11.32 -57.36
CA GLY A 50 18.86 -11.86 -58.44
C GLY A 50 17.75 -10.88 -58.81
N LYS A 51 17.87 -10.23 -59.97
CA LYS A 51 16.77 -9.52 -60.66
C LYS A 51 15.92 -10.57 -61.40
N ARG A 52 14.58 -10.48 -61.33
CA ARG A 52 13.69 -10.25 -62.49
C ARG A 52 12.19 -10.36 -62.14
N GLN A 53 11.48 -9.36 -62.69
CA GLN A 53 10.17 -9.38 -63.36
C GLN A 53 8.91 -9.68 -62.55
N GLY A 54 7.97 -8.74 -62.66
CA GLY A 54 6.62 -8.84 -62.15
C GLY A 54 5.69 -9.63 -63.08
N ALA A 55 4.62 -10.15 -62.48
CA ALA A 55 3.36 -10.45 -63.12
C ALA A 55 2.25 -10.31 -62.06
N SER A 56 1.17 -9.66 -62.47
CA SER A 56 -0.06 -9.36 -61.74
C SER A 56 -0.88 -10.61 -61.42
N GLY A 57 -1.49 -10.66 -60.23
CA GLY A 57 -2.54 -11.63 -59.90
C GLY A 57 -3.10 -11.42 -58.49
N SER A 58 -4.25 -10.76 -58.39
CA SER A 58 -4.95 -10.51 -57.12
C SER A 58 -5.69 -11.76 -56.65
N THR A 59 -5.39 -12.24 -55.43
CA THR A 59 -6.32 -13.08 -54.65
C THR A 59 -6.18 -12.70 -53.16
N SER A 60 -7.32 -12.52 -52.48
CA SER A 60 -7.36 -11.96 -51.12
C SER A 60 -7.08 -13.01 -50.03
N PRO A 61 -6.49 -12.64 -48.87
CA PRO A 61 -5.97 -13.60 -47.88
C PRO A 61 -7.03 -14.28 -47.00
N THR A 62 -8.32 -13.98 -47.18
CA THR A 62 -9.38 -14.39 -46.24
C THR A 62 -10.01 -15.75 -46.54
N SER A 63 -9.72 -16.37 -47.70
CA SER A 63 -10.34 -17.66 -48.07
C SER A 63 -9.53 -18.91 -47.69
N MET A 64 -8.24 -18.79 -47.35
CA MET A 64 -7.44 -19.96 -46.94
C MET A 64 -7.50 -20.28 -45.43
N VAL A 65 -7.89 -19.33 -44.58
CA VAL A 65 -7.93 -19.54 -43.12
C VAL A 65 -9.19 -20.31 -42.68
N MET A 66 -10.31 -20.18 -43.40
CA MET A 66 -11.58 -20.84 -43.04
C MET A 66 -11.61 -22.35 -43.39
N ILE A 67 -10.83 -22.79 -44.38
CA ILE A 67 -10.77 -24.21 -44.77
C ILE A 67 -9.95 -25.03 -43.76
N SER A 68 -8.91 -24.44 -43.17
CA SER A 68 -8.06 -25.09 -42.15
C SER A 68 -8.76 -25.30 -40.81
N ILE A 69 -9.70 -24.42 -40.44
CA ILE A 69 -10.48 -24.52 -39.19
C ILE A 69 -11.55 -25.63 -39.28
N LEU A 70 -12.19 -25.79 -40.45
CA LEU A 70 -13.22 -26.81 -40.66
C LEU A 70 -12.64 -28.24 -40.68
N ILE A 71 -11.42 -28.44 -41.20
CA ILE A 71 -10.75 -29.75 -41.17
C ILE A 71 -10.32 -30.13 -39.73
N GLY A 72 -9.97 -29.14 -38.90
CA GLY A 72 -9.61 -29.37 -37.49
C GLY A 72 -10.79 -29.79 -36.60
N ILE A 73 -11.99 -29.26 -36.85
CA ILE A 73 -13.19 -29.58 -36.06
C ILE A 73 -13.73 -30.98 -36.41
N VAL A 74 -13.62 -31.42 -37.66
CA VAL A 74 -14.06 -32.76 -38.09
C VAL A 74 -13.14 -33.85 -37.55
N LEU A 75 -11.85 -33.59 -37.35
CA LEU A 75 -10.90 -34.57 -36.78
C LEU A 75 -11.02 -34.73 -35.25
N LEU A 76 -11.56 -33.74 -34.54
CA LEU A 76 -11.79 -33.81 -33.08
C LEU A 76 -13.03 -34.64 -32.70
N GLN A 77 -13.96 -34.88 -33.63
CA GLN A 77 -15.17 -35.69 -33.37
C GLN A 77 -14.98 -37.20 -33.57
N PHE A 78 -13.84 -37.66 -34.09
CA PHE A 78 -13.58 -39.09 -34.34
C PHE A 78 -12.64 -39.77 -33.33
N CYS A 79 -12.09 -39.05 -32.33
CA CYS A 79 -11.11 -39.62 -31.39
C CYS A 79 -11.61 -39.88 -29.95
N PHE A 80 -12.87 -39.59 -29.60
CA PHE A 80 -13.40 -39.88 -28.26
C PHE A 80 -14.87 -40.31 -28.29
N PRO A 81 -15.20 -41.62 -28.38
CA PRO A 81 -16.51 -42.07 -27.94
C PRO A 81 -16.50 -42.12 -26.41
N MET A 82 -16.99 -41.05 -25.76
CA MET A 82 -17.37 -41.15 -24.34
C MET A 82 -18.58 -42.08 -24.24
N ARG A 83 -18.33 -43.27 -23.71
CA ARG A 83 -19.33 -44.30 -23.41
C ARG A 83 -20.07 -43.88 -22.15
N ASN A 84 -21.37 -43.62 -22.31
CA ASN A 84 -22.26 -43.15 -21.28
C ASN A 84 -22.87 -44.34 -20.53
N ASP A 85 -22.05 -45.09 -19.79
CA ASP A 85 -22.49 -46.18 -18.91
C ASP A 85 -21.51 -46.25 -17.72
N ASP A 86 -21.76 -45.46 -16.66
CA ASP A 86 -21.33 -45.74 -15.27
C ASP A 86 -21.80 -44.63 -14.31
N ILE A 87 -23.11 -44.35 -14.29
CA ILE A 87 -23.75 -43.55 -13.23
C ILE A 87 -24.78 -44.42 -12.52
N GLN A 88 -24.39 -45.58 -11.97
CA GLN A 88 -25.20 -46.33 -10.99
C GLN A 88 -24.37 -47.19 -10.00
N SER A 89 -23.09 -46.90 -9.76
CA SER A 89 -22.29 -47.66 -8.76
C SER A 89 -21.75 -46.84 -7.58
N VAL A 90 -22.01 -45.53 -7.52
CA VAL A 90 -21.43 -44.64 -6.48
C VAL A 90 -22.21 -44.71 -5.16
N ASP A 91 -23.48 -45.08 -5.16
CA ASP A 91 -24.31 -45.09 -3.93
C ASP A 91 -24.12 -46.33 -3.03
N LYS A 92 -23.40 -47.36 -3.48
CA LYS A 92 -23.12 -48.56 -2.65
C LYS A 92 -21.74 -48.58 -2.01
N ALA A 93 -20.84 -47.67 -2.39
CA ALA A 93 -19.51 -47.55 -1.78
C ALA A 93 -19.49 -46.67 -0.51
N VAL A 94 -20.52 -45.84 -0.30
CA VAL A 94 -20.59 -44.90 0.83
C VAL A 94 -21.17 -45.56 2.11
N ALA A 95 -21.81 -46.73 2.01
CA ALA A 95 -22.50 -47.36 3.14
C ALA A 95 -21.68 -48.41 3.92
N SER A 96 -20.43 -48.71 3.53
CA SER A 96 -19.62 -49.77 4.19
C SER A 96 -18.31 -49.32 4.84
N GLN A 97 -18.06 -48.01 5.00
CA GLN A 97 -16.89 -47.49 5.73
C GLN A 97 -17.23 -46.86 7.09
N ALA A 98 -18.44 -47.07 7.61
CA ALA A 98 -18.78 -46.71 8.99
C ALA A 98 -18.32 -47.81 9.97
N ARG A 99 -17.02 -48.07 10.07
CA ARG A 99 -16.45 -48.74 11.25
C ARG A 99 -14.93 -48.54 11.35
N VAL A 100 -14.56 -47.82 12.41
CA VAL A 100 -13.24 -47.78 13.06
C VAL A 100 -12.09 -47.23 12.22
N VAL A 101 -11.93 -45.91 12.23
CA VAL A 101 -10.59 -45.27 12.18
C VAL A 101 -10.62 -44.09 13.14
N GLY A 102 -9.67 -44.05 14.08
CA GLY A 102 -9.49 -42.92 14.99
C GLY A 102 -9.30 -41.62 14.22
N GLN A 103 -9.74 -40.51 14.83
CA GLN A 103 -9.56 -39.17 14.31
C GLN A 103 -8.06 -38.86 14.15
N SER A 104 -7.51 -39.19 12.99
CA SER A 104 -6.30 -38.52 12.50
C SER A 104 -6.79 -37.17 12.01
N ALA A 105 -6.37 -36.10 12.68
CA ALA A 105 -6.61 -34.74 12.21
C ALA A 105 -6.19 -34.66 10.74
N VAL A 106 -7.12 -34.31 9.85
CA VAL A 106 -6.78 -34.03 8.46
C VAL A 106 -5.85 -32.83 8.51
N GLU A 107 -4.56 -33.02 8.21
CA GLU A 107 -3.62 -31.93 8.05
C GLU A 107 -4.12 -31.07 6.89
N VAL A 108 -4.76 -29.95 7.22
CA VAL A 108 -5.16 -28.95 6.23
C VAL A 108 -3.86 -28.47 5.58
N PRO A 109 -3.72 -28.56 4.25
CA PRO A 109 -2.52 -28.10 3.57
C PRO A 109 -2.17 -26.67 4.00
N TYR A 110 -0.93 -26.46 4.44
CA TYR A 110 -0.43 -25.15 4.80
C TYR A 110 -0.38 -24.27 3.54
N ASP A 111 -1.31 -23.32 3.44
CA ASP A 111 -1.28 -22.28 2.42
C ASP A 111 -0.54 -21.06 2.99
N PRO A 112 0.71 -20.78 2.55
CA PRO A 112 1.47 -19.63 3.03
C PRO A 112 0.83 -18.29 2.63
N LEU A 113 -0.13 -18.31 1.69
CA LEU A 113 -0.84 -17.12 1.21
C LEU A 113 -2.21 -16.91 1.86
N ALA A 114 -2.70 -17.87 2.63
CA ALA A 114 -4.02 -17.79 3.26
C ALA A 114 -4.12 -16.66 4.29
N ILE A 115 -5.33 -16.09 4.40
CA ILE A 115 -5.68 -15.18 5.49
C ILE A 115 -5.69 -16.01 6.79
N PRO A 116 -4.91 -15.65 7.82
CA PRO A 116 -4.88 -16.42 9.04
C PRO A 116 -6.25 -16.35 9.76
N ALA A 117 -6.72 -17.50 10.27
CA ALA A 117 -8.00 -17.60 10.95
C ALA A 117 -7.91 -17.08 12.40
N GLY A 118 -9.04 -16.61 12.93
CA GLY A 118 -9.15 -16.10 14.30
C GLY A 118 -8.18 -14.96 14.61
N ARG A 119 -7.84 -14.82 15.90
CA ARG A 119 -6.94 -13.83 16.49
C ARG A 119 -5.76 -14.54 17.13
N ALA A 120 -4.56 -14.08 16.81
CA ALA A 120 -3.35 -14.53 17.48
C ALA A 120 -3.26 -13.94 18.90
N GLN A 121 -2.60 -14.66 19.80
CA GLN A 121 -2.32 -14.16 21.14
C GLN A 121 -1.32 -12.99 21.05
N PRO A 122 -1.61 -11.82 21.64
CA PRO A 122 -0.63 -10.75 21.73
C PRO A 122 0.53 -11.17 22.65
N LEU A 123 1.73 -10.71 22.33
CA LEU A 123 2.97 -11.07 23.02
C LEU A 123 3.66 -9.76 23.39
N PRO A 124 3.35 -9.19 24.57
CA PRO A 124 3.90 -7.91 25.03
C PRO A 124 5.43 -7.87 25.03
N SER A 125 6.06 -6.70 25.13
CA SER A 125 7.52 -6.67 25.18
C SER A 125 8.07 -7.36 26.43
N ILE A 126 9.26 -7.95 26.31
CA ILE A 126 10.02 -8.37 27.49
C ILE A 126 10.76 -7.14 28.00
N ARG A 127 10.50 -6.76 29.25
CA ARG A 127 11.13 -5.61 29.90
C ARG A 127 12.61 -5.85 30.16
N THR A 128 13.41 -4.79 30.10
CA THR A 128 14.85 -4.85 30.41
C THR A 128 15.10 -4.97 31.91
N THR A 129 16.21 -5.61 32.28
CA THR A 129 16.75 -5.47 33.63
C THR A 129 17.41 -4.10 33.81
N LYS A 130 17.74 -3.74 35.06
CA LYS A 130 18.43 -2.47 35.35
C LYS A 130 19.81 -2.41 34.67
N GLU A 131 20.51 -3.53 34.61
CA GLU A 131 21.83 -3.68 34.02
C GLU A 131 21.75 -3.59 32.49
N GLU A 132 20.76 -4.22 31.87
CA GLU A 132 20.50 -4.12 30.43
C GLU A 132 20.19 -2.67 30.03
N GLU A 133 19.30 -1.99 30.77
CA GLU A 133 18.88 -0.62 30.46
C GLU A 133 20.06 0.37 30.46
N GLN A 134 21.04 0.18 31.36
CA GLN A 134 22.25 1.02 31.43
C GLN A 134 23.14 0.89 30.18
N GLN A 135 23.00 -0.19 29.42
CA GLN A 135 23.79 -0.44 28.20
C GLN A 135 23.11 0.11 26.93
N ILE A 136 21.85 0.53 27.01
CA ILE A 136 21.07 1.00 25.85
C ILE A 136 21.21 2.52 25.71
N VAL A 137 21.74 2.97 24.57
CA VAL A 137 21.96 4.40 24.29
C VAL A 137 20.81 4.99 23.46
N ARG A 138 19.70 5.36 24.10
CA ARG A 138 18.47 5.80 23.41
C ARG A 138 18.52 7.19 22.74
N LYS A 139 19.54 8.00 23.01
CA LYS A 139 19.64 9.40 22.54
C LYS A 139 18.34 10.18 22.85
N GLN A 140 17.59 10.58 21.82
CA GLN A 140 16.34 11.35 21.92
C GLN A 140 15.08 10.49 21.86
N TYR A 141 15.23 9.18 21.67
CA TYR A 141 14.12 8.24 21.53
C TYR A 141 13.64 7.75 22.90
N GLY A 142 12.33 7.53 23.02
CA GLY A 142 11.70 6.84 24.14
C GLY A 142 11.99 5.33 24.16
N GLY A 143 11.17 4.59 24.90
CA GLY A 143 11.34 3.15 25.08
C GLY A 143 11.92 2.78 26.43
N LYS A 144 11.75 3.61 27.46
CA LYS A 144 12.33 3.35 28.78
C LYS A 144 11.91 1.97 29.29
N GLY A 145 12.89 1.12 29.57
CA GLY A 145 12.65 -0.25 30.05
C GLY A 145 12.25 -1.25 28.96
N ASP A 146 12.30 -0.87 27.68
CA ASP A 146 12.09 -1.77 26.53
C ASP A 146 13.42 -2.34 26.03
N LYS A 147 13.42 -3.52 25.44
CA LYS A 147 14.63 -4.02 24.79
C LYS A 147 15.02 -3.16 23.60
N ALA A 148 16.32 -3.09 23.32
CA ALA A 148 16.89 -2.25 22.29
C ALA A 148 16.24 -2.48 20.91
N HIS A 149 15.93 -3.72 20.55
CA HIS A 149 15.38 -4.08 19.22
C HIS A 149 14.04 -3.41 18.89
N LEU A 150 13.31 -2.87 19.87
CA LEU A 150 12.00 -2.23 19.65
C LEU A 150 12.09 -0.84 19.02
N GLY A 151 13.29 -0.29 18.80
CA GLY A 151 13.47 0.96 18.07
C GLY A 151 13.05 2.23 18.81
N GLY A 152 12.14 2.17 19.78
CA GLY A 152 11.66 3.34 20.51
C GLY A 152 10.80 4.26 19.63
N PHE A 153 10.54 5.47 20.13
CA PHE A 153 9.63 6.45 19.51
C PHE A 153 10.08 7.87 19.82
N THR A 154 9.56 8.87 19.11
CA THR A 154 9.74 10.29 19.44
C THR A 154 8.46 10.87 20.04
N GLU A 155 8.56 12.04 20.66
CA GLU A 155 7.40 12.68 21.30
C GLU A 155 6.29 13.02 20.28
N LEU A 156 6.69 13.54 19.12
CA LEU A 156 5.85 13.77 17.96
C LEU A 156 6.74 13.88 16.72
N ASP A 157 6.55 12.99 15.75
CA ASP A 157 7.27 13.05 14.48
C ASP A 157 6.40 13.66 13.36
N LEU A 158 6.57 14.96 13.12
CA LEU A 158 5.85 15.68 12.05
C LEU A 158 6.27 15.24 10.63
N MET A 159 7.30 14.41 10.49
CA MET A 159 7.66 13.79 9.21
C MET A 159 6.79 12.57 8.90
N GLY A 160 6.15 11.95 9.90
CA GLY A 160 5.20 10.84 9.73
C GLY A 160 3.74 11.27 9.77
N VAL A 161 3.45 12.47 10.30
CA VAL A 161 2.10 13.05 10.37
C VAL A 161 1.70 13.61 9.00
N SER A 162 0.58 13.13 8.44
CA SER A 162 0.09 13.54 7.11
C SER A 162 -1.45 13.60 7.02
N PRO A 163 -2.13 14.60 7.62
CA PRO A 163 -3.58 14.75 7.57
C PRO A 163 -4.17 14.74 6.16
N ARG A 164 -3.50 15.32 5.15
CA ARG A 164 -3.97 15.28 3.76
C ARG A 164 -3.98 13.86 3.20
N THR A 165 -2.97 13.05 3.52
CA THR A 165 -2.96 11.63 3.13
C THR A 165 -4.07 10.88 3.84
N TRP A 166 -4.28 11.12 5.13
CA TRP A 166 -5.31 10.42 5.89
C TRP A 166 -6.72 10.77 5.39
N LYS A 167 -6.99 12.05 5.08
CA LYS A 167 -8.23 12.49 4.40
C LYS A 167 -8.40 11.81 3.05
N PHE A 168 -7.34 11.77 2.23
CA PHE A 168 -7.37 11.04 0.96
C PHE A 168 -7.72 9.55 1.13
N MET A 169 -7.14 8.87 2.12
CA MET A 169 -7.48 7.47 2.40
C MET A 169 -8.96 7.31 2.76
N VAL A 170 -9.49 8.16 3.63
CA VAL A 170 -10.88 8.04 4.09
C VAL A 170 -11.89 8.45 2.99
N GLU A 171 -11.68 9.58 2.34
CA GLU A 171 -12.66 10.17 1.40
C GLU A 171 -12.57 9.57 -0.01
N TYR A 172 -11.36 9.37 -0.53
CA TYR A 172 -11.16 8.92 -1.91
C TYR A 172 -11.04 7.40 -2.02
N MET A 173 -10.39 6.76 -1.05
CA MET A 173 -10.24 5.30 -1.06
C MET A 173 -11.35 4.58 -0.29
N GLY A 174 -12.17 5.33 0.46
CA GLY A 174 -13.29 4.78 1.21
C GLY A 174 -12.85 3.95 2.41
N ILE A 175 -11.69 4.24 3.02
CA ILE A 175 -11.18 3.53 4.20
C ILE A 175 -12.05 3.87 5.41
N LYS A 176 -12.63 2.84 6.03
CA LYS A 176 -13.48 2.92 7.23
C LYS A 176 -12.96 2.08 8.39
N SER A 177 -11.99 1.21 8.13
CA SER A 177 -11.29 0.43 9.16
C SER A 177 -9.82 0.24 8.80
N MET A 178 -8.94 0.35 9.80
CA MET A 178 -7.52 0.07 9.58
C MET A 178 -6.80 -0.48 10.81
N VAL A 179 -5.62 -1.06 10.55
CA VAL A 179 -4.66 -1.39 11.59
C VAL A 179 -3.38 -0.57 11.40
N ASP A 180 -2.96 0.11 12.46
CA ASP A 180 -1.76 0.92 12.54
C ASP A 180 -0.67 0.09 13.25
N VAL A 181 0.33 -0.35 12.47
CA VAL A 181 1.37 -1.30 12.91
C VAL A 181 2.66 -0.54 13.18
N GLY A 182 3.14 -0.59 14.42
CA GLY A 182 4.19 0.33 14.90
C GLY A 182 3.63 1.72 15.17
N CYS A 183 2.42 1.80 15.75
CA CYS A 183 1.69 3.05 15.92
C CYS A 183 2.32 4.04 16.94
N GLY A 184 3.34 3.62 17.69
CA GLY A 184 4.02 4.42 18.69
C GLY A 184 3.06 4.95 19.76
N LYS A 185 3.03 6.27 19.93
CA LYS A 185 2.09 6.93 20.85
C LYS A 185 0.66 7.04 20.29
N GLY A 186 0.37 6.50 19.12
CA GLY A 186 -0.97 6.50 18.52
C GLY A 186 -1.37 7.84 17.89
N THR A 187 -0.41 8.65 17.43
CA THR A 187 -0.69 9.95 16.80
C THR A 187 -1.56 9.81 15.54
N SER A 188 -1.18 8.93 14.61
CA SER A 188 -1.98 8.60 13.42
C SER A 188 -3.26 7.86 13.81
N THR A 189 -3.14 6.84 14.65
CA THR A 189 -4.31 6.02 15.06
C THR A 189 -5.40 6.88 15.69
N SER A 190 -5.05 7.84 16.55
CA SER A 190 -6.01 8.74 17.17
C SER A 190 -6.67 9.68 16.16
N TRP A 191 -5.97 10.13 15.11
CA TRP A 191 -6.60 10.88 14.03
C TRP A 191 -7.69 10.04 13.38
N PHE A 192 -7.37 8.81 12.97
CA PHE A 192 -8.34 7.91 12.35
C PHE A 192 -9.53 7.63 13.27
N HIS A 193 -9.27 7.36 14.55
CA HIS A 193 -10.31 7.14 15.55
C HIS A 193 -11.23 8.36 15.74
N ASP A 194 -10.66 9.55 15.93
CA ASP A 194 -11.42 10.81 16.06
C ASP A 194 -12.17 11.15 14.75
N HIS A 195 -11.74 10.57 13.61
CA HIS A 195 -12.39 10.72 12.32
C HIS A 195 -13.37 9.57 11.96
N GLY A 196 -13.78 8.76 12.94
CA GLY A 196 -14.81 7.73 12.75
C GLY A 196 -14.34 6.45 12.05
N VAL A 197 -13.03 6.28 11.84
CA VAL A 197 -12.44 5.04 11.32
C VAL A 197 -12.25 4.06 12.48
N ASP A 198 -12.65 2.81 12.27
CA ASP A 198 -12.35 1.72 13.20
C ASP A 198 -10.86 1.35 13.12
N ALA A 199 -10.06 1.99 13.98
CA ALA A 199 -8.60 1.94 13.95
C ALA A 199 -8.01 1.16 15.13
N LEU A 200 -7.25 0.11 14.83
CA LEU A 200 -6.49 -0.68 15.82
C LEU A 200 -5.02 -0.27 15.82
N CYS A 201 -4.46 0.09 16.98
CA CYS A 201 -3.05 0.37 17.18
C CYS A 201 -2.33 -0.88 17.72
N VAL A 202 -1.27 -1.31 17.04
CA VAL A 202 -0.40 -2.42 17.46
C VAL A 202 1.01 -1.89 17.66
N GLU A 203 1.49 -1.90 18.90
CA GLU A 203 2.77 -1.30 19.29
C GLU A 203 3.65 -2.27 20.07
N GLY A 204 4.95 -2.29 19.78
CA GLY A 204 5.90 -3.17 20.47
C GLY A 204 6.52 -2.56 21.72
N SER A 205 6.70 -1.24 21.77
CA SER A 205 7.26 -0.52 22.91
C SER A 205 6.23 -0.40 24.03
N HIS A 206 6.55 -0.94 25.21
CA HIS A 206 5.68 -0.79 26.37
C HIS A 206 5.62 0.66 26.85
N ASP A 207 6.74 1.38 26.75
CA ASP A 207 6.79 2.80 27.10
C ASP A 207 5.86 3.63 26.19
N ALA A 208 5.83 3.33 24.89
CA ALA A 208 4.89 3.95 23.95
C ALA A 208 3.43 3.59 24.27
N VAL A 209 3.14 2.34 24.63
CA VAL A 209 1.81 1.89 25.06
C VAL A 209 1.30 2.67 26.27
N LEU A 210 2.15 2.87 27.28
CA LEU A 210 1.80 3.69 28.45
C LEU A 210 1.55 5.15 28.06
N ALA A 211 2.44 5.71 27.24
CA ALA A 211 2.39 7.10 26.78
C ALA A 211 1.39 7.35 25.62
N ASN A 212 0.63 6.34 25.19
CA ASN A 212 -0.25 6.42 24.04
C ASN A 212 -1.38 7.44 24.25
N VAL A 213 -1.82 8.13 23.20
CA VAL A 213 -2.82 9.20 23.26
C VAL A 213 -4.24 8.76 22.91
N LEU A 214 -4.42 7.51 22.49
CA LEU A 214 -5.70 6.96 22.05
C LEU A 214 -6.72 6.96 23.22
N PRO A 215 -7.98 7.40 23.01
CA PRO A 215 -8.98 7.50 24.08
C PRO A 215 -9.45 6.13 24.60
N ASN A 216 -9.55 5.12 23.73
CA ASN A 216 -10.12 3.80 24.04
C ASN A 216 -9.06 2.69 24.02
N LYS A 217 -7.99 2.86 24.81
CA LYS A 217 -6.82 1.96 24.79
C LYS A 217 -7.19 0.48 24.99
N ASP A 218 -8.07 0.17 25.93
CA ASP A 218 -8.40 -1.22 26.29
C ASP A 218 -8.99 -2.06 25.14
N THR A 219 -9.52 -1.40 24.10
CA THR A 219 -10.17 -2.06 22.96
C THR A 219 -9.46 -1.83 21.63
N HIS A 220 -8.64 -0.77 21.54
CA HIS A 220 -8.03 -0.33 20.27
C HIS A 220 -6.50 -0.20 20.36
N LEU A 221 -5.87 -0.63 21.46
CA LEU A 221 -4.42 -0.70 21.63
C LEU A 221 -4.00 -2.11 22.02
N VAL A 222 -3.05 -2.68 21.27
CA VAL A 222 -2.46 -3.98 21.55
C VAL A 222 -0.95 -3.84 21.65
N GLU A 223 -0.41 -4.24 22.80
CA GLU A 223 1.03 -4.39 22.95
C GLU A 223 1.49 -5.74 22.35
N HIS A 224 2.31 -5.67 21.30
CA HIS A 224 2.87 -6.85 20.67
C HIS A 224 4.26 -6.61 20.07
N ASP A 225 5.23 -7.40 20.53
CA ASP A 225 6.60 -7.43 20.03
C ASP A 225 6.76 -8.52 18.95
N PHE A 226 6.87 -8.10 17.69
CA PHE A 226 7.01 -9.00 16.55
C PHE A 226 8.31 -9.82 16.54
N SER A 227 9.26 -9.58 17.44
CA SER A 227 10.40 -10.50 17.64
C SER A 227 10.00 -11.77 18.40
N ARG A 228 8.86 -11.76 19.11
CA ARG A 228 8.42 -12.85 19.99
C ARG A 228 7.54 -13.88 19.29
N GLY A 229 6.91 -13.53 18.18
CA GLY A 229 6.01 -14.40 17.43
C GLY A 229 5.05 -13.60 16.57
N PRO A 230 4.21 -14.27 15.78
CA PRO A 230 3.28 -13.58 14.90
C PRO A 230 2.07 -13.02 15.65
N TYR A 231 1.47 -11.96 15.11
CA TYR A 231 0.20 -11.44 15.57
C TYR A 231 -0.73 -11.07 14.42
N TRP A 232 -2.04 -11.14 14.67
CA TRP A 232 -3.11 -10.65 13.82
C TRP A 232 -4.44 -10.57 14.61
N PRO A 233 -5.30 -9.58 14.31
CA PRO A 233 -6.64 -9.48 14.88
C PRO A 233 -7.63 -10.49 14.24
N ASP A 234 -8.79 -10.71 14.87
CA ASP A 234 -9.85 -11.59 14.33
C ASP A 234 -10.40 -11.05 12.99
N LYS A 235 -10.73 -9.76 13.00
CA LYS A 235 -11.39 -9.02 11.92
C LYS A 235 -10.45 -8.70 10.76
N LEU A 236 -11.05 -8.49 9.57
CA LEU A 236 -10.39 -7.90 8.39
C LEU A 236 -10.59 -6.38 8.32
N TYR A 237 -9.61 -5.70 7.76
CA TYR A 237 -9.52 -4.25 7.70
C TYR A 237 -9.43 -3.76 6.25
N ASP A 238 -9.78 -2.50 6.02
CA ASP A 238 -9.59 -1.90 4.69
C ASP A 238 -8.13 -1.62 4.41
N ALA A 239 -7.38 -1.20 5.44
CA ALA A 239 -5.99 -0.80 5.30
C ALA A 239 -5.12 -1.26 6.48
N VAL A 240 -3.84 -1.49 6.18
CA VAL A 240 -2.73 -1.40 7.12
C VAL A 240 -2.04 -0.06 6.89
N TRP A 241 -1.70 0.62 7.97
CA TRP A 241 -0.79 1.77 8.00
C TRP A 241 0.45 1.37 8.79
N ALA A 242 1.63 1.43 8.18
CA ALA A 242 2.90 1.10 8.84
C ALA A 242 3.98 2.08 8.38
N VAL A 243 4.02 3.25 9.01
CA VAL A 243 4.99 4.31 8.71
C VAL A 243 6.15 4.25 9.69
N GLU A 244 7.37 4.19 9.15
CA GLU A 244 8.64 4.00 9.87
C GLU A 244 8.59 2.76 10.77
N PHE A 245 8.28 1.60 10.16
CA PHE A 245 8.15 0.32 10.86
C PHE A 245 9.02 -0.79 10.23
N LEU A 246 9.02 -0.91 8.90
CA LEU A 246 9.62 -2.05 8.20
C LEU A 246 11.12 -2.20 8.46
N GLU A 247 11.82 -1.08 8.59
CA GLU A 247 13.25 -0.98 8.86
C GLU A 247 13.64 -1.40 10.28
N HIS A 248 12.69 -1.39 11.23
CA HIS A 248 12.92 -1.68 12.64
C HIS A 248 12.78 -3.15 13.00
N VAL A 249 12.14 -3.95 12.14
CA VAL A 249 11.97 -5.40 12.37
C VAL A 249 12.87 -6.20 11.43
N GLY A 250 13.87 -6.86 12.02
CA GLY A 250 14.87 -7.61 11.27
C GLY A 250 14.28 -8.71 10.37
N ARG A 251 14.96 -9.01 9.25
CA ARG A 251 14.51 -10.01 8.25
C ARG A 251 14.01 -11.33 8.84
N ASN A 252 14.69 -11.81 9.87
CA ASN A 252 14.39 -13.07 10.54
C ASN A 252 13.03 -13.07 11.24
N TYR A 253 12.44 -11.91 11.52
CA TYR A 253 11.12 -11.76 12.15
C TYR A 253 10.02 -11.30 11.19
N GLN A 254 10.29 -11.14 9.89
CA GLN A 254 9.26 -10.66 8.96
C GLN A 254 8.03 -11.58 8.91
N HIS A 255 8.25 -12.89 9.02
CA HIS A 255 7.18 -13.87 9.09
C HIS A 255 6.19 -13.64 10.26
N ASN A 256 6.56 -12.81 11.25
CA ASN A 256 5.70 -12.46 12.38
C ASN A 256 4.73 -11.31 12.10
N TYR A 257 5.11 -10.31 11.29
CA TYR A 257 4.21 -9.18 10.96
C TYR A 257 3.48 -9.34 9.62
N ILE A 258 3.94 -10.22 8.73
CA ILE A 258 3.18 -10.51 7.50
C ILE A 258 1.76 -11.03 7.76
N PRO A 259 1.51 -11.89 8.77
CA PRO A 259 0.15 -12.30 9.12
C PRO A 259 -0.83 -11.16 9.42
N ILE A 260 -0.41 -10.08 10.10
CA ILE A 260 -1.29 -8.92 10.33
C ILE A 260 -1.52 -8.14 9.03
N PHE A 261 -0.52 -8.06 8.16
CA PHE A 261 -0.69 -7.44 6.83
C PHE A 261 -1.69 -8.21 5.96
N ARG A 262 -1.77 -9.54 6.11
CA ARG A 262 -2.78 -10.38 5.43
C ARG A 262 -4.21 -10.10 5.87
N LYS A 263 -4.43 -9.35 6.95
CA LYS A 263 -5.77 -8.99 7.43
C LYS A 263 -6.33 -7.72 6.77
N ALA A 264 -5.60 -7.05 5.88
CA ALA A 264 -6.08 -5.83 5.23
C ALA A 264 -6.14 -5.92 3.70
N ALA A 265 -7.03 -5.12 3.08
CA ALA A 265 -7.16 -5.02 1.63
C ALA A 265 -6.04 -4.19 0.99
N TYR A 266 -5.67 -3.07 1.61
CA TYR A 266 -4.54 -2.22 1.22
C TYR A 266 -3.46 -2.18 2.30
N LEU A 267 -2.21 -2.03 1.89
CA LEU A 267 -1.08 -1.82 2.79
C LEU A 267 -0.40 -0.51 2.39
N PHE A 268 -0.32 0.43 3.31
CA PHE A 268 0.41 1.68 3.20
C PHE A 268 1.63 1.57 4.11
N VAL A 269 2.80 1.36 3.52
CA VAL A 269 4.03 1.11 4.26
C VAL A 269 5.11 2.08 3.85
N THR A 270 5.88 2.63 4.80
CA THR A 270 7.14 3.30 4.48
C THR A 270 8.32 2.42 4.88
N HIS A 271 9.49 2.81 4.40
CA HIS A 271 10.76 2.18 4.73
C HIS A 271 11.86 3.24 4.73
N SER A 272 13.00 2.90 5.30
CA SER A 272 14.18 3.76 5.28
C SER A 272 15.24 3.26 4.30
N THR A 273 15.91 4.19 3.63
CA THR A 273 17.09 3.95 2.80
C THR A 273 18.39 4.37 3.48
N TRP A 274 18.33 4.81 4.74
CA TRP A 274 19.48 5.21 5.53
C TRP A 274 19.53 4.50 6.88
N SER A 275 20.73 4.44 7.45
CA SER A 275 20.90 3.96 8.82
C SER A 275 20.27 4.96 9.80
N GLY A 276 19.69 4.43 10.86
CA GLY A 276 19.02 5.18 11.92
C GLY A 276 19.06 4.38 13.21
N TRP A 277 18.46 4.91 14.26
CA TRP A 277 18.39 4.22 15.54
C TRP A 277 17.58 2.92 15.38
N HIS A 278 18.26 1.78 15.59
CA HIS A 278 17.72 0.44 15.36
C HIS A 278 17.05 0.22 13.99
N HIS A 279 17.56 0.87 12.95
CA HIS A 279 17.26 0.44 11.59
C HIS A 279 18.09 -0.80 11.30
N VAL A 280 17.46 -1.97 11.35
CA VAL A 280 18.10 -3.28 11.20
C VAL A 280 17.82 -3.91 9.84
N GLU A 281 16.82 -3.42 9.10
CA GLU A 281 16.46 -3.90 7.76
C GLU A 281 16.30 -2.72 6.78
N VAL A 282 17.42 -2.09 6.40
CA VAL A 282 17.43 -0.91 5.50
C VAL A 282 17.64 -1.36 4.06
N HIS A 283 16.68 -1.05 3.17
CA HIS A 283 16.77 -1.38 1.74
C HIS A 283 16.08 -0.32 0.89
N ASP A 284 16.35 -0.35 -0.42
CA ASP A 284 15.63 0.50 -1.38
C ASP A 284 14.19 0.01 -1.67
N SER A 285 13.42 0.85 -2.36
CA SER A 285 12.03 0.54 -2.71
C SER A 285 11.89 -0.71 -3.57
N GLN A 286 12.83 -1.00 -4.48
CA GLN A 286 12.72 -2.16 -5.38
C GLN A 286 12.86 -3.47 -4.60
N TRP A 287 13.75 -3.48 -3.61
CA TRP A 287 13.89 -4.61 -2.70
C TRP A 287 12.58 -4.86 -1.92
N TRP A 288 11.99 -3.81 -1.34
CA TRP A 288 10.73 -3.93 -0.60
C TRP A 288 9.56 -4.35 -1.49
N ILE A 289 9.47 -3.82 -2.71
CA ILE A 289 8.48 -4.24 -3.71
C ILE A 289 8.64 -5.73 -3.97
N ALA A 290 9.82 -6.19 -4.37
CA ALA A 290 10.06 -7.62 -4.66
C ALA A 290 9.78 -8.50 -3.43
N ARG A 291 10.13 -8.02 -2.23
CA ARG A 291 9.90 -8.75 -0.98
C ARG A 291 8.42 -8.94 -0.68
N MET A 292 7.64 -7.86 -0.73
CA MET A 292 6.19 -7.90 -0.48
C MET A 292 5.43 -8.66 -1.58
N GLU A 293 5.87 -8.54 -2.84
CA GLU A 293 5.29 -9.31 -3.95
C GLU A 293 5.55 -10.81 -3.81
N SER A 294 6.73 -11.22 -3.33
CA SER A 294 7.02 -12.63 -3.02
C SER A 294 6.12 -13.22 -1.93
N MET A 295 5.44 -12.37 -1.15
CA MET A 295 4.48 -12.76 -0.11
C MET A 295 3.02 -12.74 -0.58
N GLY A 296 2.78 -12.45 -1.87
CA GLY A 296 1.46 -12.48 -2.50
C GLY A 296 0.71 -11.14 -2.50
N PHE A 297 1.35 -10.06 -2.03
CA PHE A 297 0.79 -8.72 -2.21
C PHE A 297 1.09 -8.19 -3.61
N LYS A 298 0.24 -7.32 -4.15
CA LYS A 298 0.44 -6.71 -5.47
C LYS A 298 0.86 -5.25 -5.28
N TYR A 299 2.03 -4.86 -5.77
CA TYR A 299 2.43 -3.46 -5.75
C TYR A 299 1.54 -2.63 -6.68
N SER A 300 1.15 -1.43 -6.21
CA SER A 300 0.41 -0.45 -7.01
C SER A 300 1.22 0.82 -7.15
N GLU A 301 1.89 0.96 -8.30
CA GLU A 301 2.66 2.17 -8.63
C GLU A 301 1.76 3.41 -8.66
N GLU A 302 0.56 3.30 -9.23
CA GLU A 302 -0.39 4.41 -9.34
C GLU A 302 -0.84 4.91 -7.95
N LEU A 303 -1.29 4.01 -7.07
CA LEU A 303 -1.69 4.39 -5.70
C LEU A 303 -0.50 4.98 -4.92
N THR A 304 0.68 4.39 -5.09
CA THR A 304 1.92 4.89 -4.47
C THR A 304 2.21 6.32 -4.88
N GLN A 305 2.20 6.60 -6.18
CA GLN A 305 2.44 7.94 -6.71
C GLN A 305 1.36 8.94 -6.27
N MET A 306 0.10 8.53 -6.21
CA MET A 306 -0.98 9.39 -5.72
C MET A 306 -0.79 9.77 -4.25
N VAL A 307 -0.52 8.78 -3.38
CA VAL A 307 -0.31 9.03 -1.94
C VAL A 307 0.91 9.91 -1.71
N GLN A 308 2.04 9.61 -2.35
CA GLN A 308 3.25 10.42 -2.25
C GLN A 308 3.02 11.86 -2.74
N LYS A 309 2.26 12.02 -3.84
CA LYS A 309 1.91 13.35 -4.36
C LYS A 309 1.05 14.13 -3.38
N VAL A 310 0.02 13.50 -2.78
CA VAL A 310 -0.85 14.12 -1.78
C VAL A 310 -0.04 14.57 -0.56
N ALA A 311 0.76 13.67 0.02
CA ALA A 311 1.66 13.99 1.14
C ALA A 311 2.64 15.12 0.78
N GLY A 312 3.22 15.08 -0.42
CA GLY A 312 4.16 16.10 -0.89
C GLY A 312 3.53 17.49 -1.05
N THR A 313 2.20 17.61 -1.07
CA THR A 313 1.53 18.93 -1.03
C THR A 313 1.63 19.59 0.35
N GLU A 314 1.74 18.84 1.45
CA GLU A 314 1.85 19.40 2.80
C GLU A 314 3.18 20.11 2.99
N ASN A 315 4.28 19.51 2.56
CA ASN A 315 5.59 20.16 2.58
C ASN A 315 5.64 21.43 1.71
N LYS A 316 4.93 21.43 0.57
CA LYS A 316 4.88 22.59 -0.35
C LYS A 316 4.03 23.74 0.21
N ASP A 317 3.00 23.43 0.97
CA ASP A 317 2.13 24.42 1.56
C ASP A 317 2.76 25.01 2.82
N LYS A 318 3.35 26.20 2.68
CA LYS A 318 4.00 26.90 3.79
C LYS A 318 3.01 27.57 4.74
N GLN A 319 1.72 27.64 4.39
CA GLN A 319 0.66 28.14 5.27
C GLN A 319 0.08 27.01 6.12
N LEU A 320 0.15 25.77 5.65
CA LEU A 320 -0.23 24.61 6.43
C LEU A 320 0.76 24.41 7.60
N ARG A 321 0.27 24.61 8.82
CA ARG A 321 1.02 24.52 10.08
C ARG A 321 0.23 23.69 11.07
N ALA A 322 0.95 22.94 11.90
CA ALA A 322 0.39 22.31 13.07
C ALA A 322 0.05 23.37 14.14
N PRO A 323 -0.85 23.08 15.10
CA PRO A 323 -1.22 24.00 16.17
C PRO A 323 -0.06 24.51 17.05
N ASN A 324 1.14 23.92 16.96
CA ASN A 324 2.34 24.41 17.62
C ASN A 324 3.20 25.36 16.74
N GLY A 325 2.71 25.72 15.54
CA GLY A 325 3.41 26.56 14.56
C GLY A 325 4.43 25.83 13.70
N ALA A 326 4.67 24.54 13.91
CA ALA A 326 5.57 23.74 13.10
C ALA A 326 4.93 23.38 11.74
N GLN A 327 5.76 23.14 10.72
CA GLN A 327 5.26 22.72 9.42
C GLN A 327 4.92 21.22 9.41
N TYR A 328 3.75 20.86 8.87
CA TYR A 328 3.51 19.48 8.44
C TYR A 328 4.40 19.16 7.24
N ASN A 329 5.31 18.20 7.41
CA ASN A 329 6.30 17.84 6.39
C ASN A 329 5.94 16.52 5.68
N ALA A 330 5.41 15.54 6.42
CA ALA A 330 5.07 14.21 5.90
C ALA A 330 6.20 13.54 5.09
N GLN A 331 7.47 13.84 5.43
CA GLN A 331 8.65 13.40 4.68
C GLN A 331 8.75 11.89 4.53
N HIS A 332 8.47 11.13 5.58
CA HIS A 332 8.47 9.66 5.51
C HIS A 332 7.45 9.17 4.47
N VAL A 333 6.29 9.83 4.40
CA VAL A 333 5.22 9.46 3.47
C VAL A 333 5.58 9.84 2.02
N TRP A 334 5.95 11.08 1.73
CA TRP A 334 6.16 11.48 0.33
C TRP A 334 7.48 10.99 -0.28
N LEU A 335 8.48 10.62 0.52
CA LEU A 335 9.71 10.00 0.01
C LEU A 335 9.61 8.48 -0.14
N HIS A 336 9.01 7.80 0.84
CA HIS A 336 9.22 6.36 1.04
C HIS A 336 7.94 5.51 1.09
N MET A 337 6.75 6.11 0.98
CA MET A 337 5.52 5.34 0.95
C MET A 337 5.50 4.37 -0.24
N LEU A 338 5.07 3.15 0.01
CA LEU A 338 4.73 2.12 -0.97
C LEU A 338 3.32 1.62 -0.66
N VAL A 339 2.50 1.48 -1.70
CA VAL A 339 1.14 0.97 -1.58
C VAL A 339 1.02 -0.40 -2.24
N PHE A 340 0.54 -1.38 -1.48
CA PHE A 340 0.25 -2.72 -1.96
C PHE A 340 -1.24 -3.05 -1.81
N ILE A 341 -1.71 -3.95 -2.66
CA ILE A 341 -3.06 -4.52 -2.64
C ILE A 341 -2.92 -5.98 -2.24
N ASN A 342 -3.70 -6.39 -1.25
CA ASN A 342 -3.90 -7.79 -0.93
C ASN A 342 -5.11 -8.30 -1.73
N PRO A 343 -4.91 -9.02 -2.85
CA PRO A 343 -6.01 -9.44 -3.71
C PRO A 343 -6.98 -10.38 -3.01
N VAL A 344 -6.53 -11.16 -2.02
CA VAL A 344 -7.37 -12.14 -1.31
C VAL A 344 -8.39 -11.44 -0.40
N VAL A 345 -8.02 -10.32 0.21
CA VAL A 345 -8.94 -9.52 1.05
C VAL A 345 -9.75 -8.56 0.18
N ALA A 346 -9.09 -7.83 -0.73
CA ALA A 346 -9.73 -6.80 -1.55
C ALA A 346 -10.84 -7.34 -2.47
N ALA A 347 -10.77 -8.62 -2.87
CA ALA A 347 -11.79 -9.26 -3.70
C ALA A 347 -13.05 -9.70 -2.96
N ARG A 348 -13.10 -9.59 -1.61
CA ARG A 348 -14.27 -10.07 -0.85
C ARG A 348 -15.42 -9.05 -0.90
N PRO A 349 -16.68 -9.50 -0.90
CA PRO A 349 -17.85 -8.61 -1.05
C PRO A 349 -17.92 -7.46 -0.03
N GLU A 350 -17.51 -7.68 1.22
CA GLU A 350 -17.51 -6.65 2.26
C GLU A 350 -16.55 -5.47 1.98
N PHE A 351 -15.59 -5.65 1.07
CA PHE A 351 -14.65 -4.63 0.62
C PHE A 351 -15.02 -4.01 -0.73
N ALA A 352 -16.16 -4.39 -1.32
CA ALA A 352 -16.61 -3.87 -2.61
C ALA A 352 -16.89 -2.35 -2.61
N ARG A 353 -16.99 -1.72 -1.44
CA ARG A 353 -17.12 -0.27 -1.26
C ARG A 353 -15.82 0.53 -1.38
N LEU A 354 -14.67 -0.13 -1.41
CA LEU A 354 -13.38 0.56 -1.54
C LEU A 354 -13.29 1.24 -2.91
N MET A 355 -12.47 2.29 -3.01
CA MET A 355 -12.44 3.20 -4.16
C MET A 355 -13.79 3.92 -4.33
N SER A 356 -14.15 4.72 -3.33
CA SER A 356 -15.46 5.39 -3.13
C SER A 356 -15.82 6.48 -4.16
N GLN A 357 -15.17 6.48 -5.32
CA GLN A 357 -15.47 7.42 -6.39
C GLN A 357 -16.82 7.13 -7.04
N ASP A 358 -17.47 8.19 -7.50
CA ASP A 358 -18.70 8.07 -8.27
C ASP A 358 -18.50 7.32 -9.60
N GLY A 359 -19.48 6.51 -9.98
CA GLY A 359 -19.44 5.74 -11.22
C GLY A 359 -20.15 6.39 -12.41
N CYS A 360 -21.12 7.28 -12.18
CA CYS A 360 -21.88 7.91 -13.27
C CYS A 360 -21.11 9.07 -13.89
N ALA A 361 -21.40 9.41 -15.14
CA ALA A 361 -20.60 10.38 -15.89
C ALA A 361 -21.46 11.44 -16.60
N SER A 362 -21.09 12.72 -16.45
CA SER A 362 -21.72 13.84 -17.16
C SER A 362 -20.89 14.29 -18.37
N GLY A 363 -20.41 13.35 -19.17
CA GLY A 363 -19.51 13.57 -20.32
C GLY A 363 -18.25 12.72 -20.27
N ARG A 364 -17.22 13.06 -21.05
CA ARG A 364 -15.94 12.33 -21.02
C ARG A 364 -15.22 12.60 -19.70
N LEU A 365 -15.04 11.55 -18.88
CA LEU A 365 -14.23 11.53 -17.67
C LEU A 365 -14.67 12.49 -16.54
N LYS A 366 -15.86 13.08 -16.64
CA LYS A 366 -16.43 13.87 -15.54
C LYS A 366 -17.38 12.99 -14.75
N LEU A 367 -16.87 12.39 -13.69
CA LEU A 367 -17.65 11.55 -12.78
C LEU A 367 -18.61 12.41 -11.96
N ARG A 368 -19.78 11.86 -11.65
CA ARG A 368 -20.84 12.46 -10.83
C ARG A 368 -21.62 11.38 -10.09
N PRO A 369 -22.28 11.71 -8.97
CA PRO A 369 -23.18 10.77 -8.30
C PRO A 369 -24.27 10.24 -9.25
N CYS A 370 -24.58 8.96 -9.10
CA CYS A 370 -25.67 8.31 -9.80
C CYS A 370 -26.99 8.72 -9.15
N THR A 371 -27.67 9.73 -9.72
CA THR A 371 -28.87 10.34 -9.13
C THR A 371 -30.04 10.46 -10.10
N GLU A 372 -29.82 10.23 -11.40
CA GLU A 372 -30.83 10.36 -12.45
C GLU A 372 -31.71 9.11 -12.56
N GLU A 373 -32.88 9.26 -13.18
CA GLU A 373 -33.83 8.16 -13.38
C GLU A 373 -33.23 7.05 -14.27
N GLY A 374 -33.32 5.81 -13.82
CA GLY A 374 -32.71 4.65 -14.50
C GLY A 374 -31.25 4.37 -14.11
N GLU A 375 -30.62 5.22 -13.29
CA GLU A 375 -29.28 4.97 -12.76
C GLU A 375 -29.31 4.11 -11.49
N SER A 376 -28.32 3.23 -11.35
CA SER A 376 -28.08 2.48 -10.11
C SER A 376 -27.40 3.38 -9.08
N LYS A 377 -28.16 3.88 -8.11
CA LYS A 377 -27.60 4.67 -7.00
C LYS A 377 -26.65 3.80 -6.19
N LEU A 378 -25.52 4.38 -5.79
CA LEU A 378 -24.66 3.75 -4.80
C LEU A 378 -25.41 3.66 -3.46
N PRO A 379 -25.32 2.54 -2.75
CA PRO A 379 -25.98 2.43 -1.46
C PRO A 379 -25.20 3.26 -0.41
N PRO A 380 -25.85 3.81 0.63
CA PRO A 380 -25.21 4.74 1.58
C PRO A 380 -23.97 4.17 2.27
N GLU A 381 -23.89 2.86 2.47
CA GLU A 381 -22.73 2.20 3.07
C GLU A 381 -21.47 2.23 2.18
N TYR A 382 -21.60 2.58 0.89
CA TYR A 382 -20.48 2.81 -0.04
C TYR A 382 -19.96 4.24 0.01
N GLU A 383 -20.74 5.18 0.55
CA GLU A 383 -20.30 6.56 0.71
C GLU A 383 -19.13 6.62 1.72
N PRO A 384 -18.11 7.46 1.47
CA PRO A 384 -17.01 7.62 2.42
C PRO A 384 -17.50 8.22 3.74
N ILE A 385 -16.67 8.14 4.79
CA ILE A 385 -16.97 8.86 6.02
C ILE A 385 -16.92 10.36 5.72
N HIS A 386 -17.96 11.08 6.14
CA HIS A 386 -18.00 12.53 6.00
C HIS A 386 -17.11 13.19 7.06
N LEU A 387 -16.01 13.79 6.61
CA LEU A 387 -15.07 14.48 7.49
C LEU A 387 -15.54 15.91 7.78
N THR A 388 -15.41 16.32 9.04
CA THR A 388 -15.83 17.66 9.50
C THR A 388 -14.64 18.39 10.15
N PRO A 389 -14.59 19.73 10.09
CA PRO A 389 -13.53 20.50 10.78
C PRO A 389 -13.47 20.21 12.29
N GLU A 390 -14.61 19.91 12.92
CA GLU A 390 -14.69 19.60 14.34
C GLU A 390 -13.91 18.31 14.69
N MET A 391 -13.83 17.34 13.77
CA MET A 391 -13.03 16.11 13.96
C MET A 391 -11.53 16.43 13.99
N ASP A 392 -11.06 17.36 13.14
CA ASP A 392 -9.68 17.84 13.18
C ASP A 392 -9.40 18.54 14.52
N GLU A 393 -10.30 19.41 14.99
CA GLU A 393 -10.12 20.14 16.26
C GLU A 393 -10.03 19.21 17.49
N VAL A 394 -10.81 18.13 17.51
CA VAL A 394 -10.75 17.12 18.58
C VAL A 394 -9.37 16.47 18.62
N TRP A 395 -8.87 16.04 17.46
CA TRP A 395 -7.56 15.42 17.36
C TRP A 395 -6.43 16.41 17.66
N GLU A 396 -6.50 17.63 17.13
CA GLU A 396 -5.49 18.66 17.36
C GLU A 396 -5.35 19.00 18.85
N ARG A 397 -6.47 19.16 19.55
CA ARG A 397 -6.47 19.41 20.99
C ARG A 397 -5.82 18.25 21.76
N ARG A 398 -6.05 17.00 21.33
CA ARG A 398 -5.44 15.81 21.94
C ARG A 398 -3.92 15.77 21.75
N ILE A 399 -3.44 16.07 20.54
CA ILE A 399 -2.00 15.95 20.20
C ILE A 399 -1.19 17.17 20.64
N PHE A 400 -1.74 18.37 20.44
CA PHE A 400 -1.01 19.62 20.60
C PHE A 400 -1.45 20.43 21.83
N GLY A 401 -2.51 20.02 22.52
CA GLY A 401 -3.11 20.76 23.64
C GLY A 401 -3.93 21.98 23.22
N LYS A 402 -3.97 22.29 21.92
CA LYS A 402 -4.73 23.41 21.34
C LYS A 402 -5.03 23.15 19.85
N THR A 403 -5.98 23.90 19.30
CA THR A 403 -6.37 23.82 17.89
C THR A 403 -5.61 24.83 17.02
N THR A 404 -5.65 24.63 15.70
CA THR A 404 -5.11 25.57 14.72
C THR A 404 -5.80 26.93 14.81
N ALA A 405 -7.12 26.96 15.07
CA ALA A 405 -7.87 28.19 15.26
C ALA A 405 -7.43 28.95 16.52
N GLU A 406 -7.19 28.25 17.62
CA GLU A 406 -6.65 28.82 18.87
C GLU A 406 -5.25 29.39 18.64
N TYR A 407 -4.37 28.66 17.94
CA TYR A 407 -3.02 29.10 17.58
C TYR A 407 -3.02 30.38 16.72
N GLU A 408 -3.83 30.45 15.66
CA GLU A 408 -3.87 31.64 14.79
C GLU A 408 -4.45 32.86 15.52
N LYS A 409 -5.40 32.65 16.45
CA LYS A 409 -5.91 33.73 17.32
C LYS A 409 -4.83 34.28 18.26
N GLU A 410 -4.04 33.40 18.90
CA GLU A 410 -2.91 33.80 19.74
C GLU A 410 -1.86 34.58 18.95
N LYS A 411 -1.54 34.11 17.74
CA LYS A 411 -0.57 34.73 16.84
C LYS A 411 -1.03 36.11 16.36
N LEU A 412 -2.31 36.27 16.03
CA LEU A 412 -2.88 37.57 15.67
C LEU A 412 -2.82 38.55 16.84
N ALA A 413 -3.22 38.13 18.04
CA ALA A 413 -3.16 38.96 19.24
C ALA A 413 -1.72 39.39 19.58
N ALA A 414 -0.74 38.49 19.39
CA ALA A 414 0.67 38.81 19.57
C ALA A 414 1.19 39.81 18.53
N ALA A 415 0.70 39.76 17.29
CA ALA A 415 1.06 40.70 16.24
C ALA A 415 0.42 42.09 16.45
N GLU A 416 -0.80 42.16 17.01
CA GLU A 416 -1.46 43.44 17.36
C GLU A 416 -0.83 44.13 18.57
N ALA A 417 -0.16 43.39 19.45
CA ALA A 417 0.52 43.92 20.63
C ALA A 417 1.93 44.47 20.34
N GLN A 418 2.51 44.16 19.17
CA GLN A 418 3.80 44.64 18.69
C GLN A 418 3.63 45.92 17.87
#